data_AF-A0A2G9ZMV4-F1
#
_entry.id   AF-A0A2G9ZMV4-F1
#
_cell.length_a   1.000
_cell.length_b   1.000
_cell.length_c   1.000
_cell.angle_alpha   90.00
_cell.angle_beta   90.00
_cell.angle_gamma   90.00
#
_symmetry.space_group_name_H-M   'P 1'
#
loop_
_entity.id
_entity.type
_entity.pdbx_description
1 polymer ?
#
loop_
_entity_poly.entity_id
_entity_poly.type
_entity_poly.pdbx_seq_one_letter_code
_entity_poly.pdbx_strand_id
1 'polypeptide(L)'
;MIIKKFPVFFYFIFCLLAVVFAARADETSEQSAWSDETAVAENITRTIHLDEETIVRGYTVDLDTSFKISLTPGILSKSTAVEIIKLNEELAQPWKYDLLSPVYQFDFKNKEAYSHERPFYLQISYPKQNHQLKKVMFFDKNYNGWRPLPTVDFPAQNFVRALIHLPFARLAIFADPERLDAGLASWYKYKPGNFAASPDWPIGSRLRVHSLLNNKFVDVTINDYGPDRRRHPNRVIDLEKEAFLKISSLSEGVIGVRIEPLFVSPSFSDFYAAVGSQPQTTAESALIFSEDNNTVLLEKNGTTSRPLASLTKIMAAKVFLDTKPDLTKIIAYKIDDEKYNYEYCQEWESARVKLNAGDELTLADALYASLVGSANNTVETLVRASGLSRPDFIAKMNEMAAAWGASGTVFVEPTGLSPDNLSTVRDLALLAQNVFREPAIRQAAGLAEYSFTTINTKKAHRIKNTNKLLASGRFNFTGAKTGYLEEAGYCLVLRAPDKQGRNVIAITMNIANREQSFRETADLLAYGLRSVR
;
A
#
# COMPACT_ATOMS: atom_id res chain seq x y z
N MET A 1 19.80 70.58 -7.56
CA MET A 1 20.82 70.67 -8.62
C MET A 1 20.61 69.51 -9.60
N ILE A 2 20.03 69.82 -10.77
CA ILE A 2 20.19 69.19 -12.10
C ILE A 2 19.84 67.67 -12.22
N ILE A 3 18.62 67.27 -12.63
CA ILE A 3 18.08 67.03 -14.01
C ILE A 3 18.63 65.70 -14.63
N LYS A 4 17.81 64.69 -15.00
CA LYS A 4 16.98 64.52 -16.23
C LYS A 4 15.86 63.46 -15.99
N LYS A 5 14.55 63.79 -16.06
CA LYS A 5 13.59 63.94 -17.21
C LYS A 5 13.13 62.59 -17.81
N PHE A 6 11.89 62.08 -17.61
CA PHE A 6 10.54 62.43 -18.19
C PHE A 6 10.35 62.06 -19.68
N PRO A 7 9.13 61.85 -20.26
CA PRO A 7 7.74 62.13 -19.78
C PRO A 7 6.74 60.93 -19.89
N VAL A 8 5.52 60.84 -19.34
CA VAL A 8 4.27 61.63 -19.12
C VAL A 8 3.26 61.71 -20.30
N PHE A 9 1.97 61.51 -19.93
CA PHE A 9 0.67 62.10 -20.40
C PHE A 9 -0.33 61.10 -21.04
N PHE A 10 -1.44 60.73 -20.34
CA PHE A 10 -2.83 61.29 -20.34
C PHE A 10 -3.73 60.67 -21.43
N TYR A 11 -5.07 60.53 -21.40
CA TYR A 11 -6.21 60.56 -20.45
C TYR A 11 -7.49 60.45 -21.34
N PHE A 12 -8.68 60.20 -20.74
CA PHE A 12 -10.07 60.29 -21.30
C PHE A 12 -10.55 59.12 -22.20
N ILE A 13 -11.54 58.27 -21.82
CA ILE A 13 -12.98 58.43 -21.46
C ILE A 13 -13.88 58.81 -22.66
N PHE A 14 -14.80 57.89 -23.03
CA PHE A 14 -16.28 58.01 -23.22
C PHE A 14 -16.77 56.72 -23.95
N CYS A 15 -17.59 55.84 -23.36
CA CYS A 15 -19.05 55.86 -23.13
C CYS A 15 -19.95 55.67 -24.38
N LEU A 16 -20.75 54.60 -24.30
CA LEU A 16 -22.20 54.48 -24.58
C LEU A 16 -22.79 54.21 -25.99
N LEU A 17 -23.70 53.23 -25.95
CA LEU A 17 -25.02 53.07 -26.60
C LEU A 17 -25.18 52.48 -28.02
N ALA A 18 -25.77 51.28 -28.03
CA ALA A 18 -26.97 50.79 -28.75
C ALA A 18 -27.43 51.47 -30.07
N VAL A 19 -27.85 50.64 -31.03
CA VAL A 19 -29.22 50.58 -31.59
C VAL A 19 -29.35 49.42 -32.61
N VAL A 20 -30.53 48.80 -32.56
CA VAL A 20 -31.07 47.70 -33.37
C VAL A 20 -31.44 48.15 -34.78
N PHE A 21 -31.22 47.33 -35.82
CA PHE A 21 -32.19 47.15 -36.93
C PHE A 21 -31.95 45.82 -37.66
N ALA A 22 -33.04 45.11 -37.91
CA ALA A 22 -33.12 43.89 -38.71
C ALA A 22 -33.50 44.22 -40.16
N ALA A 23 -32.86 43.57 -41.14
CA ALA A 23 -33.41 43.35 -42.47
C ALA A 23 -32.69 42.16 -43.15
N ARG A 24 -33.49 41.21 -43.64
CA ARG A 24 -33.12 40.03 -44.46
C ARG A 24 -32.76 40.45 -45.89
N ALA A 25 -31.74 39.81 -46.48
CA ALA A 25 -31.79 39.17 -47.81
C ALA A 25 -30.51 38.34 -48.07
N ASP A 26 -30.69 37.28 -48.83
CA ASP A 26 -29.79 36.14 -49.11
C ASP A 26 -28.41 36.49 -49.70
N GLU A 27 -27.38 35.72 -49.35
CA GLU A 27 -26.75 34.70 -50.22
C GLU A 27 -25.41 34.17 -49.64
N THR A 28 -25.30 32.83 -49.62
CA THR A 28 -24.07 32.00 -49.69
C THR A 28 -22.88 32.29 -48.77
N SER A 29 -22.60 31.38 -47.83
CA SER A 29 -21.40 30.49 -47.84
C SER A 29 -21.06 29.96 -46.44
N GLU A 30 -20.77 28.66 -46.40
CA GLU A 30 -19.99 27.95 -45.36
C GLU A 30 -20.66 27.63 -44.02
N GLN A 31 -21.29 26.45 -44.00
CA GLN A 31 -21.38 25.61 -42.81
C GLN A 31 -19.98 25.31 -42.27
N SER A 32 -19.66 25.88 -41.11
CA SER A 32 -18.61 25.36 -40.22
C SER A 32 -19.30 24.76 -39.01
N ALA A 33 -19.69 23.49 -39.15
CA ALA A 33 -20.06 22.63 -38.03
C ALA A 33 -18.77 22.28 -37.27
N TRP A 34 -18.52 22.95 -36.16
CA TRP A 34 -17.60 22.44 -35.15
C TRP A 34 -18.33 21.36 -34.35
N SER A 35 -18.40 20.16 -34.91
CA SER A 35 -18.56 18.95 -34.13
C SER A 35 -17.18 18.55 -33.64
N ASP A 36 -16.90 18.78 -32.36
CA ASP A 36 -15.86 18.04 -31.64
C ASP A 36 -16.31 16.57 -31.58
N GLU A 37 -16.15 15.84 -32.68
CA GLU A 37 -16.05 14.40 -32.65
C GLU A 37 -14.69 14.07 -32.03
N THR A 38 -14.68 13.86 -30.71
CA THR A 38 -13.66 13.01 -30.10
C THR A 38 -13.75 11.66 -30.80
N ALA A 39 -12.89 11.43 -31.80
CA ALA A 39 -12.77 10.16 -32.47
C ALA A 39 -12.51 9.09 -31.40
N VAL A 40 -13.52 8.29 -31.12
CA VAL A 40 -13.40 7.13 -30.23
C VAL A 40 -12.45 6.18 -30.94
N ALA A 41 -11.24 5.98 -30.40
CA ALA A 41 -10.27 5.12 -31.06
C ALA A 41 -10.90 3.72 -31.31
N GLU A 42 -10.75 3.21 -32.52
CA GLU A 42 -11.43 1.97 -32.92
C GLU A 42 -10.69 0.73 -32.39
N ASN A 43 -11.42 -0.36 -32.22
CA ASN A 43 -10.85 -1.67 -31.97
C ASN A 43 -9.98 -2.10 -33.16
N ILE A 44 -8.82 -2.70 -32.90
CA ILE A 44 -7.98 -3.27 -33.96
C ILE A 44 -8.26 -4.78 -34.02
N THR A 45 -8.85 -5.26 -35.12
CA THR A 45 -9.26 -6.66 -35.30
C THR A 45 -8.46 -7.34 -36.41
N ARG A 46 -8.07 -8.60 -36.20
CA ARG A 46 -7.51 -9.48 -37.22
C ARG A 46 -8.16 -10.85 -37.15
N THR A 47 -8.60 -11.37 -38.28
CA THR A 47 -9.21 -12.71 -38.41
C THR A 47 -8.35 -13.59 -39.30
N ILE A 48 -8.03 -14.78 -38.82
CA ILE A 48 -7.18 -15.76 -39.52
C ILE A 48 -7.97 -17.05 -39.68
N HIS A 49 -8.13 -17.50 -40.92
CA HIS A 49 -8.80 -18.75 -41.26
C HIS A 49 -7.79 -19.91 -41.27
N LEU A 50 -8.10 -20.99 -40.57
CA LEU A 50 -7.28 -22.19 -40.47
C LEU A 50 -8.04 -23.36 -41.07
N ASP A 51 -7.50 -23.93 -42.15
CA ASP A 51 -7.97 -25.18 -42.74
C ASP A 51 -7.40 -26.40 -41.99
N GLU A 52 -7.91 -27.59 -42.32
CA GLU A 52 -7.51 -28.83 -41.66
C GLU A 52 -6.03 -29.16 -41.88
N GLU A 53 -5.48 -28.87 -43.07
CA GLU A 53 -4.06 -29.12 -43.38
C GLU A 53 -3.13 -28.26 -42.50
N THR A 54 -3.48 -26.98 -42.33
CA THR A 54 -2.76 -26.04 -41.46
C THR A 54 -2.86 -26.47 -39.99
N ILE A 55 -4.04 -26.90 -39.55
CA ILE A 55 -4.27 -27.35 -38.17
C ILE A 55 -3.42 -28.57 -37.82
N VAL A 56 -3.28 -29.53 -38.73
CA VAL A 56 -2.48 -30.75 -38.50
C VAL A 56 -0.98 -30.42 -38.32
N ARG A 57 -0.48 -29.38 -38.98
CA ARG A 57 0.91 -28.91 -38.85
C ARG A 57 1.13 -28.04 -37.61
N GLY A 58 0.05 -27.50 -37.04
CA GLY A 58 0.10 -26.46 -36.03
C GLY A 58 0.36 -25.07 -36.64
N TYR A 59 -0.06 -24.03 -35.94
CA TYR A 59 0.02 -22.65 -36.44
C TYR A 59 0.16 -21.65 -35.29
N THR A 60 0.78 -20.50 -35.55
CA THR A 60 0.76 -19.36 -34.62
C THR A 60 -0.09 -18.25 -35.21
N VAL A 61 -1.19 -17.93 -34.54
CA VAL A 61 -2.07 -16.83 -34.88
C VAL A 61 -1.55 -15.59 -34.15
N ASP A 62 -1.45 -14.44 -34.82
CA ASP A 62 -0.98 -13.20 -34.21
C ASP A 62 -1.84 -12.00 -34.65
N LEU A 63 -1.91 -10.97 -33.80
CA LEU A 63 -2.44 -9.67 -34.20
C LEU A 63 -1.33 -8.88 -34.93
N ASP A 64 -0.19 -8.77 -34.25
CA ASP A 64 1.04 -8.09 -34.64
C ASP A 64 2.19 -8.62 -33.75
N THR A 65 3.18 -7.79 -33.41
CA THR A 65 4.25 -8.17 -32.48
C THR A 65 3.80 -8.28 -31.02
N SER A 66 2.64 -7.73 -30.66
CA SER A 66 2.17 -7.54 -29.29
C SER A 66 1.36 -8.70 -28.72
N PHE A 67 0.71 -9.50 -29.57
CA PHE A 67 -0.15 -10.61 -29.14
C PHE A 67 -0.11 -11.80 -30.10
N LYS A 68 0.14 -13.00 -29.56
CA LYS A 68 0.23 -14.27 -30.30
C LYS A 68 -0.46 -15.43 -29.57
N ILE A 69 -0.99 -16.38 -30.34
CA ILE A 69 -1.58 -17.64 -29.89
C ILE A 69 -0.87 -18.79 -30.61
N SER A 70 -0.21 -19.67 -29.86
CA SER A 70 0.47 -20.84 -30.42
C SER A 70 -0.43 -22.07 -30.34
N LEU A 71 -0.88 -22.56 -31.50
CA LEU A 71 -1.75 -23.71 -31.65
C LEU A 71 -0.94 -24.92 -32.16
N THR A 72 -0.45 -25.74 -31.24
CA THR A 72 0.18 -27.03 -31.60
C THR A 72 -0.85 -28.06 -32.09
N PRO A 73 -0.41 -29.09 -32.84
CA PRO A 73 -1.31 -30.11 -33.38
C PRO A 73 -2.26 -30.73 -32.34
N GLY A 74 -3.53 -30.86 -32.71
CA GLY A 74 -4.59 -31.46 -31.90
C GLY A 74 -5.29 -30.53 -30.91
N ILE A 75 -4.91 -29.25 -30.80
CA ILE A 75 -5.74 -28.25 -30.09
C ILE A 75 -7.03 -27.98 -30.87
N LEU A 76 -6.92 -27.92 -32.19
CA LEU A 76 -8.05 -27.83 -33.11
C LEU A 76 -8.24 -29.16 -33.87
N SER A 77 -9.49 -29.52 -34.14
CA SER A 77 -9.88 -30.75 -34.84
C SER A 77 -10.62 -30.52 -36.15
N LYS A 78 -11.14 -29.31 -36.37
CA LYS A 78 -11.91 -28.91 -37.55
C LYS A 78 -11.47 -27.52 -37.99
N SER A 79 -11.72 -27.17 -39.25
CA SER A 79 -11.49 -25.81 -39.74
C SER A 79 -12.23 -24.76 -38.90
N THR A 80 -11.59 -23.61 -38.72
CA THR A 80 -12.12 -22.51 -37.90
C THR A 80 -11.49 -21.19 -38.30
N ALA A 81 -12.13 -20.09 -37.90
CA ALA A 81 -11.52 -18.77 -37.91
C ALA A 81 -11.13 -18.38 -36.48
N VAL A 82 -9.94 -17.84 -36.32
CA VAL A 82 -9.47 -17.24 -35.06
C VAL A 82 -9.48 -15.73 -35.23
N GLU A 83 -10.33 -15.06 -34.47
CA GLU A 83 -10.36 -13.61 -34.40
C GLU A 83 -9.57 -13.14 -33.18
N ILE A 84 -8.77 -12.10 -33.36
CA ILE A 84 -8.04 -11.40 -32.30
C ILE A 84 -8.38 -9.92 -32.38
N ILE A 85 -8.73 -9.33 -31.24
CA ILE A 85 -9.11 -7.93 -31.12
C ILE A 85 -8.24 -7.27 -30.04
N LYS A 86 -7.60 -6.16 -30.34
CA LYS A 86 -7.11 -5.22 -29.33
C LYS A 86 -8.23 -4.23 -29.02
N LEU A 87 -8.78 -4.36 -27.81
CA LEU A 87 -9.94 -3.58 -27.38
C LEU A 87 -9.52 -2.16 -27.02
N ASN A 88 -10.27 -1.19 -27.52
CA ASN A 88 -10.26 0.19 -27.05
C ASN A 88 -11.45 0.45 -26.12
N GLU A 89 -11.60 -0.41 -25.12
CA GLU A 89 -12.60 -0.31 -24.05
C GLU A 89 -11.85 -0.17 -22.72
N GLU A 90 -12.20 0.82 -21.90
CA GLU A 90 -11.73 0.86 -20.52
C GLU A 90 -12.46 -0.22 -19.70
N LEU A 91 -11.82 -1.38 -19.55
CA LEU A 91 -12.27 -2.35 -18.57
C LEU A 91 -11.83 -1.91 -17.19
N ALA A 92 -12.78 -1.93 -16.27
CA ALA A 92 -12.48 -1.64 -14.89
C ALA A 92 -11.48 -2.68 -14.34
N GLN A 93 -10.49 -2.16 -13.64
CA GLN A 93 -9.32 -2.90 -13.21
C GLN A 93 -9.53 -3.35 -11.77
N PRO A 94 -8.92 -4.46 -11.35
CA PRO A 94 -8.78 -4.69 -9.93
C PRO A 94 -7.95 -3.53 -9.38
N TRP A 95 -8.32 -3.03 -8.19
CA TRP A 95 -7.34 -2.30 -7.36
C TRP A 95 -6.18 -3.29 -7.04
N LYS A 96 -5.23 -3.12 -6.13
CA LYS A 96 -4.00 -3.98 -6.06
C LYS A 96 -3.10 -4.04 -7.30
N TYR A 97 -3.60 -4.22 -8.53
CA TYR A 97 -2.77 -4.40 -9.73
C TYR A 97 -2.76 -3.16 -10.63
N ASP A 98 -1.68 -3.01 -11.38
CA ASP A 98 -1.53 -2.01 -12.44
C ASP A 98 -1.66 -2.69 -13.81
N LEU A 99 -2.48 -2.14 -14.71
CA LEU A 99 -2.58 -2.63 -16.09
C LEU A 99 -1.30 -2.29 -16.87
N LEU A 100 -0.65 -3.30 -17.46
CA LEU A 100 0.61 -3.16 -18.20
C LEU A 100 0.49 -3.33 -19.72
N SER A 101 -0.64 -3.85 -20.20
CA SER A 101 -0.90 -4.04 -21.62
C SER A 101 -2.28 -3.51 -21.99
N PRO A 102 -2.55 -3.29 -23.29
CA PRO A 102 -3.92 -3.24 -23.79
C PRO A 102 -4.70 -4.50 -23.37
N VAL A 103 -6.02 -4.40 -23.40
CA VAL A 103 -6.87 -5.59 -23.27
C VAL A 103 -7.00 -6.23 -24.65
N TYR A 104 -6.68 -7.51 -24.73
CA TYR A 104 -6.88 -8.32 -25.92
C TYR A 104 -8.10 -9.22 -25.74
N GLN A 105 -8.80 -9.51 -26.82
CA GLN A 105 -9.82 -10.55 -26.90
C GLN A 105 -9.44 -11.51 -28.03
N PHE A 106 -9.60 -12.82 -27.80
CA PHE A 106 -9.59 -13.77 -28.91
C PHE A 106 -10.85 -14.63 -28.91
N ASP A 107 -11.22 -15.11 -30.10
CA ASP A 107 -12.42 -15.90 -30.32
C ASP A 107 -12.20 -16.95 -31.41
N PHE A 108 -12.28 -18.24 -31.04
CA PHE A 108 -12.41 -19.32 -32.02
C PHE A 108 -13.85 -19.39 -32.52
N LYS A 109 -14.10 -19.03 -33.79
CA LYS A 109 -15.46 -18.91 -34.33
C LYS A 109 -16.20 -20.25 -34.39
N ASN A 110 -15.51 -21.34 -34.71
CA ASN A 110 -16.04 -22.69 -34.56
C ASN A 110 -15.62 -23.27 -33.19
N LYS A 111 -16.54 -23.30 -32.23
CA LYS A 111 -16.27 -23.82 -30.87
C LYS A 111 -16.09 -25.33 -30.83
N GLU A 112 -16.73 -26.07 -31.75
CA GLU A 112 -16.58 -27.52 -31.84
C GLU A 112 -15.21 -27.94 -32.36
N ALA A 113 -14.50 -27.05 -33.05
CA ALA A 113 -13.14 -27.30 -33.48
C ALA A 113 -12.18 -27.40 -32.30
N TYR A 114 -12.49 -26.80 -31.15
CA TYR A 114 -11.57 -26.69 -30.02
C TYR A 114 -11.72 -27.83 -29.01
N SER A 115 -10.60 -28.47 -28.66
CA SER A 115 -10.55 -29.47 -27.59
C SER A 115 -10.34 -28.81 -26.23
N HIS A 116 -11.35 -28.90 -25.35
CA HIS A 116 -11.31 -28.35 -23.99
C HIS A 116 -10.25 -29.01 -23.09
N GLU A 117 -9.72 -30.16 -23.49
CA GLU A 117 -8.73 -30.93 -22.73
C GLU A 117 -7.29 -30.47 -23.01
N ARG A 118 -7.07 -29.67 -24.05
CA ARG A 118 -5.72 -29.29 -24.51
C ARG A 118 -5.48 -27.79 -24.37
N PRO A 119 -4.73 -27.36 -23.35
CA PRO A 119 -4.39 -25.95 -23.23
C PRO A 119 -3.37 -25.53 -24.30
N PHE A 120 -3.30 -24.22 -24.55
CA PHE A 120 -2.42 -23.60 -25.53
C PHE A 120 -1.78 -22.33 -24.98
N TYR A 121 -0.68 -21.90 -25.59
CA TYR A 121 0.08 -20.76 -25.12
C TYR A 121 -0.36 -19.47 -25.79
N LEU A 122 -0.57 -18.45 -24.96
CA LEU A 122 -0.66 -17.05 -25.34
C LEU A 122 0.70 -16.39 -25.12
N GLN A 123 1.06 -15.43 -25.97
CA GLN A 123 2.20 -14.55 -25.76
C GLN A 123 1.73 -13.10 -25.86
N ILE A 124 2.03 -12.28 -24.84
CA ILE A 124 1.64 -10.87 -24.79
C ILE A 124 2.87 -10.03 -24.48
N SER A 125 3.16 -9.02 -25.29
CA SER A 125 4.26 -8.09 -25.07
C SER A 125 3.84 -6.89 -24.20
N TYR A 126 4.81 -6.32 -23.49
CA TYR A 126 4.63 -5.13 -22.65
C TYR A 126 5.70 -4.08 -22.94
N PRO A 127 5.40 -2.78 -22.76
CA PRO A 127 6.25 -1.69 -23.25
C PRO A 127 7.48 -1.38 -22.39
N LYS A 128 7.53 -1.84 -21.12
CA LYS A 128 8.60 -1.45 -20.18
C LYS A 128 9.04 -2.59 -19.27
N GLN A 129 10.35 -2.70 -19.08
CA GLN A 129 10.93 -3.54 -18.04
C GLN A 129 10.64 -2.92 -16.66
N ASN A 130 9.90 -3.64 -15.84
CA ASN A 130 9.80 -3.38 -14.40
C ASN A 130 10.05 -4.69 -13.66
N HIS A 131 10.55 -4.58 -12.44
CA HIS A 131 10.82 -5.74 -11.58
C HIS A 131 9.56 -6.22 -10.84
N GLN A 132 8.38 -5.84 -11.31
CA GLN A 132 7.11 -6.21 -10.69
C GLN A 132 6.65 -7.54 -11.26
N LEU A 133 6.05 -8.38 -10.42
CA LEU A 133 5.50 -9.65 -10.83
C LEU A 133 4.38 -9.43 -11.85
N LYS A 134 4.59 -9.97 -13.05
CA LYS A 134 3.63 -9.90 -14.15
C LYS A 134 2.74 -11.14 -14.14
N LYS A 135 1.43 -10.93 -14.32
CA LYS A 135 0.45 -11.99 -14.48
C LYS A 135 -0.43 -11.68 -15.68
N VAL A 136 -0.66 -12.68 -16.53
CA VAL A 136 -1.78 -12.62 -17.46
C VAL A 136 -3.02 -12.98 -16.67
N MET A 137 -4.06 -12.14 -16.78
CA MET A 137 -5.36 -12.45 -16.23
C MET A 137 -6.39 -12.42 -17.35
N PHE A 138 -7.41 -13.26 -17.24
CA PHE A 138 -8.59 -13.16 -18.09
C PHE A 138 -9.78 -12.61 -17.30
N PHE A 139 -10.67 -11.90 -17.97
CA PHE A 139 -11.88 -11.36 -17.36
C PHE A 139 -12.98 -12.43 -17.33
N ASP A 140 -13.43 -12.80 -16.14
CA ASP A 140 -14.53 -13.73 -15.91
C ASP A 140 -15.82 -12.95 -15.64
N LYS A 141 -16.68 -12.91 -16.66
CA LYS A 141 -17.94 -12.16 -16.62
C LYS A 141 -18.91 -12.70 -15.55
N ASN A 142 -18.86 -13.99 -15.22
CA ASN A 142 -19.77 -14.58 -14.24
C ASN A 142 -19.50 -14.07 -12.82
N TYR A 143 -18.26 -13.68 -12.55
CA TYR A 143 -17.82 -13.17 -11.24
C TYR A 143 -17.47 -11.69 -11.27
N ASN A 144 -17.65 -11.01 -12.41
CA ASN A 144 -17.26 -9.62 -12.64
C ASN A 144 -15.83 -9.33 -12.14
N GLY A 145 -14.88 -10.21 -12.49
CA GLY A 145 -13.55 -10.22 -11.87
C GLY A 145 -12.48 -10.74 -12.81
N TRP A 146 -11.23 -10.36 -12.53
CA TRP A 146 -10.07 -10.87 -13.24
C TRP A 146 -9.54 -12.13 -12.58
N ARG A 147 -9.22 -13.15 -13.38
CA ARG A 147 -8.70 -14.44 -12.92
C ARG A 147 -7.30 -14.68 -13.48
N PRO A 148 -6.32 -15.02 -12.64
CA PRO A 148 -4.96 -15.24 -13.10
C PRO A 148 -4.85 -16.52 -13.94
N LEU A 149 -4.02 -16.46 -14.97
CA LEU A 149 -3.55 -17.62 -15.72
C LEU A 149 -2.15 -18.03 -15.26
N PRO A 150 -1.76 -19.32 -15.37
CA PRO A 150 -0.37 -19.73 -15.26
C PRO A 150 0.48 -18.90 -16.22
N THR A 151 1.37 -18.06 -15.67
CA THR A 151 2.11 -17.04 -16.41
C THR A 151 3.60 -17.21 -16.17
N VAL A 152 4.39 -17.20 -17.25
CA VAL A 152 5.85 -17.17 -17.26
C VAL A 152 6.30 -15.85 -17.87
N ASP A 153 7.12 -15.08 -17.15
CA ASP A 153 7.65 -13.80 -17.62
C ASP A 153 9.02 -13.93 -18.29
N PHE A 154 9.19 -13.23 -19.42
CA PHE A 154 10.41 -13.14 -20.22
C PHE A 154 10.90 -11.68 -20.29
N PRO A 155 11.48 -11.15 -19.19
CA PRO A 155 11.80 -9.74 -19.05
C PRO A 155 12.90 -9.23 -19.96
N ALA A 156 13.76 -10.10 -20.48
CA ALA A 156 14.77 -9.69 -21.47
C ALA A 156 14.14 -9.42 -22.85
N GLN A 157 12.99 -10.03 -23.12
CA GLN A 157 12.27 -9.92 -24.40
C GLN A 157 10.97 -9.11 -24.29
N ASN A 158 10.65 -8.62 -23.09
CA ASN A 158 9.45 -7.84 -22.79
C ASN A 158 8.14 -8.53 -23.22
N PHE A 159 8.01 -9.82 -22.93
CA PHE A 159 6.74 -10.53 -23.09
C PHE A 159 6.49 -11.52 -21.96
N VAL A 160 5.23 -11.86 -21.77
CA VAL A 160 4.80 -12.98 -20.93
C VAL A 160 4.24 -14.09 -21.80
N ARG A 161 4.38 -15.34 -21.36
CA ARG A 161 3.59 -16.47 -21.87
C ARG A 161 2.61 -16.93 -20.83
N ALA A 162 1.38 -17.22 -21.26
CA ALA A 162 0.37 -17.78 -20.38
C ALA A 162 -0.28 -19.01 -21.00
N LEU A 163 -0.57 -20.00 -20.17
CA LEU A 163 -1.26 -21.21 -20.57
C LEU A 163 -2.76 -21.03 -20.33
N ILE A 164 -3.58 -21.24 -21.37
CA ILE A 164 -5.04 -21.11 -21.30
C ILE A 164 -5.71 -22.31 -21.96
N HIS A 165 -6.95 -22.59 -21.57
CA HIS A 165 -7.77 -23.69 -22.09
C HIS A 165 -9.18 -23.23 -22.53
N LEU A 166 -9.39 -21.92 -22.65
CA LEU A 166 -10.68 -21.35 -23.03
C LEU A 166 -10.70 -21.08 -24.54
N PRO A 167 -11.81 -21.35 -25.26
CA PRO A 167 -11.94 -21.04 -26.68
C PRO A 167 -12.24 -19.55 -26.96
N PHE A 168 -12.38 -18.76 -25.89
CA PHE A 168 -12.63 -17.32 -25.90
C PHE A 168 -12.15 -16.73 -24.58
N ALA A 169 -11.48 -15.60 -24.63
CA ALA A 169 -11.16 -14.82 -23.43
C ALA A 169 -10.87 -13.36 -23.76
N ARG A 170 -11.18 -12.47 -22.82
CA ARG A 170 -10.60 -11.12 -22.72
C ARG A 170 -9.46 -11.18 -21.70
N LEU A 171 -8.31 -10.63 -22.01
CA LEU A 171 -7.10 -10.79 -21.22
C LEU A 171 -6.15 -9.60 -21.31
N ALA A 172 -5.38 -9.40 -20.25
CA ALA A 172 -4.36 -8.38 -20.19
C ALA A 172 -3.22 -8.81 -19.25
N ILE A 173 -2.11 -8.10 -19.34
CA ILE A 173 -1.00 -8.21 -18.40
C ILE A 173 -1.25 -7.22 -17.26
N PHE A 174 -1.17 -7.74 -16.04
CA PHE A 174 -1.20 -6.97 -14.81
C PHE A 174 0.14 -7.09 -14.09
N ALA A 175 0.64 -5.97 -13.55
CA ALA A 175 1.72 -5.96 -12.58
C ALA A 175 1.16 -5.93 -11.16
N ASP A 176 1.75 -6.74 -10.29
CA ASP A 176 1.61 -6.63 -8.84
C ASP A 176 2.70 -5.65 -8.35
N PRO A 177 2.37 -4.40 -8.01
CA PRO A 177 3.35 -3.41 -7.61
C PRO A 177 4.05 -3.75 -6.28
N GLU A 178 3.51 -4.70 -5.52
CA GLU A 178 4.02 -5.09 -4.22
C GLU A 178 4.91 -6.33 -4.26
N ARG A 179 4.89 -7.11 -5.34
CA ARG A 179 5.71 -8.32 -5.48
C ARG A 179 6.81 -8.12 -6.51
N LEU A 180 8.06 -8.29 -6.07
CA LEU A 180 9.20 -8.16 -6.97
C LEU A 180 9.59 -9.51 -7.58
N ASP A 181 9.85 -9.53 -8.89
CA ASP A 181 10.32 -10.71 -9.64
C ASP A 181 11.85 -10.77 -9.77
N ALA A 182 12.57 -9.75 -9.32
CA ALA A 182 14.01 -9.69 -9.29
C ALA A 182 14.51 -8.82 -8.14
N GLY A 183 15.72 -9.11 -7.67
CA GLY A 183 16.36 -8.38 -6.59
C GLY A 183 17.60 -9.10 -6.13
N LEU A 184 17.87 -9.04 -4.83
CA LEU A 184 18.98 -9.74 -4.18
C LEU A 184 18.47 -10.99 -3.46
N ALA A 185 19.30 -12.03 -3.43
CA ALA A 185 19.15 -13.16 -2.52
C ALA A 185 20.34 -13.22 -1.57
N SER A 186 20.08 -13.62 -0.33
CA SER A 186 21.13 -14.09 0.58
C SER A 186 20.86 -15.51 1.02
N TRP A 187 21.62 -16.00 1.99
CA TRP A 187 21.40 -17.32 2.56
C TRP A 187 21.33 -17.31 4.08
N TYR A 188 20.61 -18.30 4.61
CA TYR A 188 20.53 -18.57 6.04
C TYR A 188 20.62 -20.08 6.28
N LYS A 189 20.99 -20.47 7.50
CA LYS A 189 21.04 -21.86 7.92
C LYS A 189 19.80 -22.18 8.74
N TYR A 190 19.02 -23.17 8.32
CA TYR A 190 17.84 -23.62 9.05
C TYR A 190 17.77 -25.13 9.17
N LYS A 191 17.15 -25.81 8.20
CA LYS A 191 17.09 -27.27 8.08
C LYS A 191 17.45 -27.69 6.66
N PRO A 192 18.10 -28.85 6.45
CA PRO A 192 18.43 -29.35 5.12
C PRO A 192 17.21 -29.34 4.19
N GLY A 193 17.43 -28.93 2.95
CA GLY A 193 16.40 -28.90 1.91
C GLY A 193 16.34 -27.59 1.11
N ASN A 194 15.60 -27.65 0.02
CA ASN A 194 15.38 -26.49 -0.84
C ASN A 194 14.25 -25.60 -0.30
N PHE A 195 14.56 -24.83 0.74
CA PHE A 195 13.63 -23.89 1.35
C PHE A 195 14.08 -22.44 1.15
N ALA A 196 13.15 -21.53 1.35
CA ALA A 196 13.44 -20.11 1.34
C ALA A 196 12.45 -19.32 2.20
N ALA A 197 12.92 -18.18 2.70
CA ALA A 197 12.09 -17.14 3.26
C ALA A 197 11.83 -16.08 2.18
N SER A 198 10.59 -15.62 2.02
CA SER A 198 10.30 -14.44 1.21
C SER A 198 9.33 -13.48 1.90
N PRO A 199 9.48 -12.14 1.76
CA PRO A 199 8.47 -11.19 2.19
C PRO A 199 7.28 -11.10 1.23
N ASP A 200 7.42 -11.58 -0.02
CA ASP A 200 6.49 -11.30 -1.12
C ASP A 200 5.62 -12.52 -1.50
N TRP A 201 6.13 -13.73 -1.20
CA TRP A 201 5.54 -14.99 -1.64
C TRP A 201 4.88 -15.73 -0.46
N PRO A 202 3.62 -16.19 -0.60
CA PRO A 202 2.96 -16.94 0.46
C PRO A 202 3.68 -18.24 0.81
N ILE A 203 3.65 -18.64 2.08
CA ILE A 203 4.13 -19.96 2.53
C ILE A 203 3.44 -21.07 1.72
N GLY A 204 4.22 -22.07 1.31
CA GLY A 204 3.82 -23.17 0.44
C GLY A 204 4.02 -22.89 -1.05
N SER A 205 4.33 -21.64 -1.45
CA SER A 205 4.68 -21.33 -2.84
C SER A 205 5.98 -22.02 -3.24
N ARG A 206 6.08 -22.51 -4.48
CA ARG A 206 7.32 -23.02 -5.07
C ARG A 206 7.85 -22.06 -6.10
N LEU A 207 9.12 -21.69 -5.97
CA LEU A 207 9.79 -20.70 -6.80
C LEU A 207 11.05 -21.31 -7.39
N ARG A 208 11.35 -20.96 -8.63
CA ARG A 208 12.67 -21.13 -9.23
C ARG A 208 13.45 -19.84 -9.08
N VAL A 209 14.61 -19.91 -8.46
CA VAL A 209 15.47 -18.76 -8.20
C VAL A 209 16.68 -18.87 -9.10
N HIS A 210 16.77 -17.97 -10.09
CA HIS A 210 17.89 -17.87 -11.02
C HIS A 210 18.94 -16.93 -10.46
N SER A 211 20.19 -17.38 -10.40
CA SER A 211 21.34 -16.51 -10.14
C SER A 211 21.67 -15.69 -11.38
N LEU A 212 21.71 -14.37 -11.23
CA LEU A 212 22.13 -13.45 -12.28
C LEU A 212 23.65 -13.48 -12.50
N LEU A 213 24.42 -14.14 -11.63
CA LEU A 213 25.87 -14.24 -11.74
C LEU A 213 26.33 -15.31 -12.74
N ASN A 214 25.62 -16.43 -12.81
CA ASN A 214 26.09 -17.63 -13.51
C ASN A 214 24.97 -18.42 -14.21
N ASN A 215 23.75 -17.87 -14.29
CA ASN A 215 22.57 -18.48 -14.89
C ASN A 215 22.17 -19.86 -14.30
N LYS A 216 22.73 -20.25 -13.14
CA LYS A 216 22.25 -21.43 -12.41
C LYS A 216 20.93 -21.11 -11.72
N PHE A 217 20.12 -22.14 -11.46
CA PHE A 217 18.87 -21.98 -10.74
C PHE A 217 18.67 -23.05 -9.66
N VAL A 218 17.78 -22.75 -8.72
CA VAL A 218 17.31 -23.70 -7.71
C VAL A 218 15.80 -23.55 -7.51
N ASP A 219 15.11 -24.67 -7.42
CA ASP A 219 13.69 -24.71 -7.12
C ASP A 219 13.51 -24.86 -5.60
N VAL A 220 12.85 -23.89 -4.96
CA VAL A 220 12.65 -23.79 -3.51
C VAL A 220 11.18 -23.71 -3.14
N THR A 221 10.85 -24.14 -1.93
CA THR A 221 9.53 -23.94 -1.32
C THR A 221 9.61 -22.86 -0.25
N ILE A 222 8.72 -21.87 -0.31
CA ILE A 222 8.61 -20.84 0.71
C ILE A 222 8.06 -21.46 1.99
N ASN A 223 8.82 -21.35 3.07
CA ASN A 223 8.46 -21.92 4.36
C ASN A 223 8.55 -20.91 5.51
N ASP A 224 9.00 -19.69 5.24
CA ASP A 224 9.19 -18.65 6.24
C ASP A 224 9.01 -17.24 5.64
N TYR A 225 8.82 -16.26 6.52
CA TYR A 225 8.71 -14.84 6.17
C TYR A 225 10.05 -14.13 6.38
N GLY A 226 10.43 -13.28 5.44
CA GLY A 226 11.70 -12.54 5.46
C GLY A 226 12.39 -12.65 4.10
N PRO A 227 13.43 -11.89 3.76
CA PRO A 227 14.19 -10.94 4.59
C PRO A 227 13.43 -9.74 5.13
N ASP A 228 13.96 -9.18 6.24
CA ASP A 228 13.54 -7.89 6.77
C ASP A 228 13.98 -6.77 5.82
N ARG A 229 13.01 -6.16 5.14
CA ARG A 229 13.25 -5.09 4.17
C ARG A 229 13.85 -3.82 4.79
N ARG A 230 13.87 -3.64 6.13
CA ARG A 230 14.60 -2.52 6.78
C ARG A 230 16.07 -2.55 6.51
N ARG A 231 16.63 -3.77 6.58
CA ARG A 231 18.07 -3.98 6.48
C ARG A 231 18.45 -4.24 5.02
N HIS A 232 17.52 -4.81 4.26
CA HIS A 232 17.78 -5.32 2.92
C HIS A 232 16.61 -4.99 1.99
N PRO A 233 16.42 -3.72 1.60
CA PRO A 233 15.25 -3.27 0.85
C PRO A 233 15.10 -3.96 -0.50
N ASN A 234 16.23 -4.33 -1.11
CA ASN A 234 16.29 -4.99 -2.41
C ASN A 234 16.38 -6.52 -2.31
N ARG A 235 16.39 -7.10 -1.10
CA ARG A 235 16.49 -8.54 -0.93
C ARG A 235 15.10 -9.14 -0.97
N VAL A 236 14.85 -9.93 -2.00
CA VAL A 236 13.52 -10.47 -2.34
C VAL A 236 13.31 -11.88 -1.79
N ILE A 237 14.41 -12.55 -1.43
CA ILE A 237 14.38 -13.92 -0.93
C ILE A 237 15.64 -14.23 -0.12
N ASP A 238 15.51 -14.98 0.96
CA ASP A 238 16.64 -15.61 1.64
C ASP A 238 16.55 -17.12 1.39
N LEU A 239 17.62 -17.70 0.86
CA LEU A 239 17.68 -19.12 0.52
C LEU A 239 18.24 -19.92 1.70
N GLU A 240 17.71 -21.11 1.92
CA GLU A 240 18.39 -22.07 2.80
C GLU A 240 19.78 -22.36 2.22
N LYS A 241 20.78 -22.55 3.09
CA LYS A 241 22.19 -22.79 2.75
C LYS A 241 22.37 -23.79 1.59
N GLU A 242 21.69 -24.92 1.60
CA GLU A 242 21.76 -25.96 0.56
C GLU A 242 21.14 -25.51 -0.76
N ALA A 243 20.07 -24.71 -0.71
CA ALA A 243 19.48 -24.11 -1.91
C ALA A 243 20.44 -23.09 -2.52
N PHE A 244 21.03 -22.21 -1.69
CA PHE A 244 21.96 -21.19 -2.15
C PHE A 244 23.21 -21.80 -2.80
N LEU A 245 23.77 -22.87 -2.22
CA LEU A 245 24.93 -23.59 -2.74
C LEU A 245 24.75 -24.14 -4.16
N LYS A 246 23.49 -24.34 -4.60
CA LYS A 246 23.20 -24.79 -5.97
C LYS A 246 23.36 -23.68 -7.00
N ILE A 247 23.24 -22.43 -6.59
CA ILE A 247 23.28 -21.27 -7.49
C ILE A 247 24.47 -20.33 -7.26
N SER A 248 25.13 -20.41 -6.09
CA SER A 248 26.32 -19.62 -5.79
C SER A 248 27.15 -20.22 -4.64
N SER A 249 28.38 -19.72 -4.44
CA SER A 249 29.18 -20.07 -3.27
C SER A 249 28.78 -19.22 -2.06
N LEU A 250 28.82 -19.79 -0.85
CA LEU A 250 28.42 -19.09 0.37
C LEU A 250 29.24 -17.81 0.64
N SER A 251 30.47 -17.75 0.12
CA SER A 251 31.36 -16.59 0.25
C SER A 251 30.87 -15.35 -0.50
N GLU A 252 30.03 -15.51 -1.54
CA GLU A 252 29.41 -14.35 -2.20
C GLU A 252 28.48 -13.59 -1.25
N GLY A 253 27.88 -14.28 -0.27
CA GLY A 253 26.99 -13.72 0.74
C GLY A 253 25.63 -13.28 0.18
N VAL A 254 25.62 -12.31 -0.74
CA VAL A 254 24.45 -11.73 -1.38
C VAL A 254 24.66 -11.70 -2.89
N ILE A 255 23.69 -12.18 -3.66
CA ILE A 255 23.77 -12.25 -5.12
C ILE A 255 22.52 -11.65 -5.76
N GLY A 256 22.65 -11.14 -6.98
CA GLY A 256 21.49 -10.79 -7.80
C GLY A 256 20.72 -12.04 -8.22
N VAL A 257 19.40 -12.03 -8.07
CA VAL A 257 18.53 -13.12 -8.49
C VAL A 257 17.30 -12.63 -9.26
N ARG A 258 16.76 -13.53 -10.09
CA ARG A 258 15.43 -13.44 -10.67
C ARG A 258 14.58 -14.59 -10.15
N ILE A 259 13.35 -14.30 -9.75
CA ILE A 259 12.37 -15.26 -9.25
C ILE A 259 11.41 -15.62 -10.37
N GLU A 260 11.26 -16.91 -10.64
CA GLU A 260 10.26 -17.48 -11.53
C GLU A 260 9.30 -18.33 -10.67
N PRO A 261 8.03 -17.92 -10.50
CA PRO A 261 7.08 -18.74 -9.75
C PRO A 261 6.75 -20.03 -10.49
N LEU A 262 7.00 -21.18 -9.86
CA LEU A 262 6.60 -22.50 -10.37
C LEU A 262 5.19 -22.87 -9.89
N PHE A 263 4.87 -22.49 -8.67
CA PHE A 263 3.57 -22.63 -8.04
C PHE A 263 3.40 -21.53 -7.01
N VAL A 264 2.32 -20.76 -7.08
CA VAL A 264 2.00 -19.80 -6.03
C VAL A 264 0.91 -20.42 -5.17
N SER A 265 1.19 -20.60 -3.89
CA SER A 265 0.18 -21.12 -2.96
C SER A 265 -1.04 -20.21 -3.01
N PRO A 266 -2.24 -20.74 -3.31
CA PRO A 266 -3.43 -19.91 -3.45
C PRO A 266 -3.78 -19.27 -2.11
N SER A 267 -3.85 -17.93 -2.06
CA SER A 267 -4.68 -17.28 -1.05
C SER A 267 -6.12 -17.24 -1.56
N PHE A 268 -7.10 -17.41 -0.69
CA PHE A 268 -8.52 -17.38 -1.08
C PHE A 268 -8.89 -16.04 -1.77
N SER A 269 -8.17 -14.96 -1.44
CA SER A 269 -8.28 -13.65 -2.08
C SER A 269 -7.67 -13.54 -3.49
N ASP A 270 -6.79 -14.46 -3.91
CA ASP A 270 -6.13 -14.40 -5.22
C ASP A 270 -6.92 -15.13 -6.33
N PHE A 271 -7.98 -15.86 -5.98
CA PHE A 271 -8.75 -16.66 -6.96
C PHE A 271 -9.57 -15.79 -7.91
N TYR A 272 -10.02 -14.61 -7.42
CA TYR A 272 -10.72 -13.59 -8.18
C TYR A 272 -10.20 -12.21 -7.74
N ALA A 273 -9.55 -11.49 -8.64
CA ALA A 273 -9.24 -10.08 -8.43
C ALA A 273 -10.48 -9.27 -8.84
N ALA A 274 -11.35 -8.98 -7.88
CA ALA A 274 -12.60 -8.28 -8.13
C ALA A 274 -12.35 -6.86 -8.65
N VAL A 275 -13.03 -6.53 -9.76
CA VAL A 275 -12.92 -5.24 -10.44
C VAL A 275 -13.41 -4.10 -9.57
N GLY A 276 -12.64 -3.01 -9.49
CA GLY A 276 -13.00 -1.79 -8.75
C GLY A 276 -13.28 -1.97 -7.26
N SER A 277 -13.17 -3.20 -6.75
CA SER A 277 -13.53 -3.55 -5.39
C SER A 277 -12.62 -2.82 -4.42
N GLN A 278 -13.18 -2.40 -3.30
CA GLN A 278 -12.40 -1.84 -2.22
C GLN A 278 -11.75 -2.96 -1.41
N PRO A 279 -10.60 -2.72 -0.77
CA PRO A 279 -10.06 -3.62 0.24
C PRO A 279 -11.13 -3.98 1.28
N GLN A 280 -11.23 -5.27 1.61
CA GLN A 280 -12.09 -5.75 2.69
C GLN A 280 -11.33 -5.72 4.00
N THR A 281 -12.05 -5.47 5.09
CA THR A 281 -11.48 -5.47 6.43
C THR A 281 -12.42 -6.14 7.44
N THR A 282 -11.81 -6.95 8.30
CA THR A 282 -12.44 -7.55 9.48
C THR A 282 -12.54 -6.58 10.65
N ALA A 283 -11.89 -5.41 10.58
CA ALA A 283 -12.05 -4.34 11.57
C ALA A 283 -13.53 -4.02 11.78
N GLU A 284 -13.95 -3.88 13.03
CA GLU A 284 -15.34 -3.50 13.27
C GLU A 284 -15.62 -2.02 12.91
N SER A 285 -14.60 -1.15 12.96
CA SER A 285 -14.65 0.20 12.37
C SER A 285 -13.37 0.49 11.58
N ALA A 286 -13.51 1.15 10.43
CA ALA A 286 -12.39 1.51 9.57
C ALA A 286 -12.66 2.78 8.77
N LEU A 287 -11.60 3.49 8.40
CA LEU A 287 -11.71 4.72 7.61
C LEU A 287 -10.43 4.97 6.79
N ILE A 288 -10.61 5.47 5.57
CA ILE A 288 -9.56 6.04 4.73
C ILE A 288 -9.91 7.50 4.46
N PHE A 289 -8.99 8.40 4.76
CA PHE A 289 -9.17 9.84 4.62
C PHE A 289 -8.02 10.47 3.87
N SER A 290 -8.37 11.25 2.84
CA SER A 290 -7.46 12.11 2.10
C SER A 290 -7.40 13.47 2.77
N GLU A 291 -6.23 13.88 3.27
CA GLU A 291 -6.05 15.19 3.92
C GLU A 291 -6.07 16.35 2.93
N ASP A 292 -5.71 16.10 1.67
CA ASP A 292 -5.53 17.14 0.65
C ASP A 292 -6.84 17.85 0.30
N ASN A 293 -7.92 17.07 0.19
CA ASN A 293 -9.26 17.53 -0.13
C ASN A 293 -10.28 17.21 0.99
N ASN A 294 -9.80 16.86 2.19
CA ASN A 294 -10.62 16.47 3.35
C ASN A 294 -11.74 15.47 3.01
N THR A 295 -11.44 14.47 2.18
CA THR A 295 -12.43 13.51 1.68
C THR A 295 -12.26 12.14 2.30
N VAL A 296 -13.37 11.55 2.75
CA VAL A 296 -13.42 10.15 3.17
C VAL A 296 -13.57 9.26 1.94
N LEU A 297 -12.57 8.40 1.71
CA LEU A 297 -12.51 7.49 0.55
C LEU A 297 -13.18 6.14 0.83
N LEU A 298 -13.16 5.71 2.09
CA LEU A 298 -13.78 4.48 2.57
C LEU A 298 -14.15 4.67 4.04
N GLU A 299 -15.31 4.17 4.43
CA GLU A 299 -15.78 4.22 5.81
C GLU A 299 -16.55 2.95 6.18
N LYS A 300 -16.28 2.41 7.36
CA LYS A 300 -17.04 1.34 7.99
C LYS A 300 -17.32 1.74 9.43
N ASN A 301 -18.59 1.85 9.80
CA ASN A 301 -19.04 2.18 11.16
C ASN A 301 -18.32 3.43 11.73
N GLY A 302 -18.27 4.50 10.94
CA GLY A 302 -17.32 5.59 11.20
C GLY A 302 -17.66 6.50 12.36
N THR A 303 -18.90 6.46 12.84
CA THR A 303 -19.40 7.18 14.04
C THR A 303 -19.59 6.24 15.24
N THR A 304 -19.24 4.96 15.13
CA THR A 304 -19.35 4.02 16.26
C THR A 304 -18.23 4.28 17.25
N SER A 305 -18.60 4.54 18.50
CA SER A 305 -17.66 4.75 19.60
C SER A 305 -16.97 3.46 20.00
N ARG A 306 -15.65 3.51 20.14
CA ARG A 306 -14.80 2.36 20.47
C ARG A 306 -13.63 2.76 21.37
N PRO A 307 -13.14 1.83 22.21
CA PRO A 307 -11.92 2.05 22.98
C PRO A 307 -10.72 2.35 22.07
N LEU A 308 -10.01 3.44 22.37
CA LEU A 308 -8.83 3.89 21.64
C LEU A 308 -7.59 3.07 21.93
N ALA A 309 -7.53 2.46 23.12
CA ALA A 309 -6.30 1.95 23.69
C ALA A 309 -5.16 3.00 23.57
N SER A 310 -3.93 2.55 23.33
CA SER A 310 -2.74 3.40 23.17
C SER A 310 -2.77 4.38 21.99
N LEU A 311 -3.80 4.41 21.14
CA LEU A 311 -3.97 5.51 20.19
C LEU A 311 -4.15 6.85 20.92
N THR A 312 -4.66 6.82 22.15
CA THR A 312 -4.76 7.99 23.05
C THR A 312 -3.45 8.79 23.17
N LYS A 313 -2.30 8.10 23.17
CA LYS A 313 -0.99 8.73 23.41
C LYS A 313 -0.61 9.79 22.37
N ILE A 314 -1.20 9.75 21.16
CA ILE A 314 -0.94 10.78 20.14
C ILE A 314 -1.50 12.13 20.62
N MET A 315 -2.68 12.13 21.25
CA MET A 315 -3.27 13.33 21.84
C MET A 315 -2.48 13.80 23.06
N ALA A 316 -2.10 12.90 23.97
CA ALA A 316 -1.30 13.26 25.14
C ALA A 316 0.05 13.88 24.74
N ALA A 317 0.74 13.31 23.74
CA ALA A 317 1.97 13.88 23.20
C ALA A 317 1.76 15.29 22.64
N LYS A 318 0.63 15.53 21.96
CA LYS A 318 0.33 16.85 21.41
C LYS A 318 0.02 17.89 22.50
N VAL A 319 -0.78 17.54 23.50
CA VAL A 319 -1.05 18.42 24.66
C VAL A 319 0.24 18.77 25.39
N PHE A 320 1.14 17.81 25.59
CA PHE A 320 2.46 18.07 26.18
C PHE A 320 3.28 19.04 25.33
N LEU A 321 3.35 18.86 24.01
CA LEU A 321 4.12 19.74 23.13
C LEU A 321 3.53 21.16 23.05
N ASP A 322 2.22 21.31 23.21
CA ASP A 322 1.55 22.62 23.24
C ASP A 322 1.85 23.43 24.50
N THR A 323 2.42 22.82 25.55
CA THR A 323 3.00 23.58 26.68
C THR A 323 4.36 24.20 26.36
N LYS A 324 4.87 24.00 25.14
CA LYS A 324 6.17 24.48 24.63
C LYS A 324 7.34 24.09 25.54
N PRO A 325 7.49 22.79 25.87
CA PRO A 325 8.59 22.33 26.72
C PRO A 325 9.92 22.45 25.97
N ASP A 326 11.00 22.71 26.72
CA ASP A 326 12.35 22.45 26.23
C ASP A 326 12.62 20.94 26.23
N LEU A 327 12.60 20.32 25.05
CA LEU A 327 12.80 18.88 24.91
C LEU A 327 14.20 18.40 25.33
N THR A 328 15.18 19.31 25.43
CA THR A 328 16.53 19.00 25.92
C THR A 328 16.62 18.97 27.44
N LYS A 329 15.59 19.49 28.13
CA LYS A 329 15.53 19.50 29.59
C LYS A 329 15.63 18.09 30.15
N ILE A 330 16.52 17.94 31.12
CA ILE A 330 16.72 16.71 31.87
C ILE A 330 15.65 16.61 32.96
N ILE A 331 15.06 15.43 33.09
CA ILE A 331 14.11 15.11 34.15
C ILE A 331 14.52 13.81 34.83
N ALA A 332 14.37 13.75 36.16
CA ALA A 332 14.48 12.51 36.91
C ALA A 332 13.13 11.76 36.85
N TYR A 333 13.19 10.49 36.46
CA TYR A 333 12.04 9.59 36.53
C TYR A 333 11.61 9.36 37.99
N LYS A 334 10.31 9.38 38.25
CA LYS A 334 9.74 9.11 39.58
C LYS A 334 8.92 7.83 39.53
N ILE A 335 8.99 7.04 40.60
CA ILE A 335 8.16 5.83 40.71
C ILE A 335 6.66 6.16 40.67
N ASP A 336 6.28 7.35 41.16
CA ASP A 336 4.91 7.87 41.08
C ASP A 336 4.40 8.08 39.65
N ASP A 337 5.29 8.15 38.64
CA ASP A 337 4.91 8.23 37.22
C ASP A 337 4.29 6.90 36.71
N GLU A 338 4.28 5.85 37.52
CA GLU A 338 3.54 4.61 37.23
C GLU A 338 2.25 4.45 38.03
N LYS A 339 2.01 5.30 39.04
CA LYS A 339 0.93 5.12 40.02
C LYS A 339 -0.44 4.90 39.35
N TYR A 340 -0.79 5.76 38.39
CA TYR A 340 -2.09 5.71 37.71
C TYR A 340 -2.20 4.55 36.70
N ASN A 341 -1.08 4.01 36.21
CA ASN A 341 -1.12 2.90 35.26
C ASN A 341 -1.73 1.64 35.90
N TYR A 342 -1.48 1.45 37.20
CA TYR A 342 -1.94 0.29 37.96
C TYR A 342 -3.41 0.34 38.37
N GLU A 343 -4.13 1.43 38.04
CA GLU A 343 -5.59 1.51 38.19
C GLU A 343 -6.33 0.64 37.17
N TYR A 344 -5.67 0.33 36.04
CA TYR A 344 -6.30 -0.34 34.89
C TYR A 344 -5.63 -1.66 34.51
N CYS A 345 -4.37 -1.88 34.89
CA CYS A 345 -3.62 -3.07 34.48
C CYS A 345 -2.57 -3.46 35.52
N GLN A 346 -2.15 -4.72 35.49
CA GLN A 346 -1.04 -5.21 36.31
C GLN A 346 0.31 -4.80 35.72
N GLU A 347 1.38 -4.85 36.53
CA GLU A 347 2.72 -4.41 36.12
C GLU A 347 3.26 -5.14 34.87
N TRP A 348 2.91 -6.42 34.70
CA TRP A 348 3.33 -7.21 33.54
C TRP A 348 2.52 -6.95 32.26
N GLU A 349 1.39 -6.27 32.37
CA GLU A 349 0.48 -5.94 31.26
C GLU A 349 0.79 -4.57 30.66
N SER A 350 1.35 -3.66 31.48
CA SER A 350 1.68 -2.31 31.08
C SER A 350 2.89 -2.26 30.15
N ALA A 351 2.71 -1.68 28.96
CA ALA A 351 3.84 -1.31 28.10
C ALA A 351 4.64 -0.19 28.78
N ARG A 352 5.90 -0.45 29.13
CA ARG A 352 6.76 0.51 29.85
C ARG A 352 8.23 0.42 29.46
N VAL A 353 8.98 1.48 29.73
CA VAL A 353 10.45 1.44 29.74
C VAL A 353 10.93 1.15 31.16
N LYS A 354 11.88 0.22 31.32
CA LYS A 354 12.44 -0.18 32.63
C LYS A 354 13.37 0.88 33.22
N LEU A 355 12.81 1.92 33.83
CA LEU A 355 13.52 3.01 34.52
C LEU A 355 13.50 2.79 36.03
N ASN A 356 14.58 3.16 36.71
CA ASN A 356 14.66 3.20 38.17
C ASN A 356 14.37 4.62 38.65
N ALA A 357 13.81 4.76 39.87
CA ALA A 357 13.62 6.07 40.48
C ALA A 357 14.94 6.85 40.53
N GLY A 358 14.92 8.08 40.02
CA GLY A 358 16.11 8.94 39.91
C GLY A 358 16.93 8.74 38.63
N ASP A 359 16.61 7.79 37.74
CA ASP A 359 17.21 7.75 36.40
C ASP A 359 16.90 9.06 35.65
N GLU A 360 17.92 9.68 35.07
CA GLU A 360 17.80 10.94 34.33
C GLU A 360 17.73 10.70 32.83
N LEU A 361 16.75 11.32 32.18
CA LEU A 361 16.53 11.30 30.73
C LEU A 361 16.06 12.67 30.23
N THR A 362 16.18 12.93 28.94
CA THR A 362 15.61 14.16 28.35
C THR A 362 14.11 14.03 28.15
N LEU A 363 13.39 15.15 28.07
CA LEU A 363 11.97 15.13 27.70
C LEU A 363 11.74 14.59 26.28
N ALA A 364 12.72 14.75 25.38
CA ALA A 364 12.72 14.08 24.08
C ALA A 364 12.72 12.54 24.24
N ASP A 365 13.56 11.99 25.12
CA ASP A 365 13.63 10.54 25.36
C ASP A 365 12.29 9.99 25.87
N ALA A 366 11.67 10.70 26.82
CA ALA A 366 10.35 10.33 27.35
C ALA A 366 9.25 10.40 26.28
N LEU A 367 9.24 11.45 25.45
CA LEU A 367 8.30 11.59 24.33
C LEU A 367 8.46 10.45 23.32
N TYR A 368 9.68 10.13 22.92
CA TYR A 368 9.94 9.14 21.89
C TYR A 368 9.70 7.73 22.42
N ALA A 369 10.03 7.45 23.69
CA ALA A 369 9.65 6.21 24.36
C ALA A 369 8.12 6.01 24.38
N SER A 370 7.35 7.08 24.66
CA SER A 370 5.89 7.05 24.71
C SER A 370 5.25 6.73 23.35
N LEU A 371 5.85 7.21 22.25
CA LEU A 371 5.30 7.04 20.90
C LEU A 371 5.82 5.79 20.19
N VAL A 372 7.13 5.53 20.26
CA VAL A 372 7.79 4.38 19.61
C VAL A 372 7.48 3.10 20.37
N GLY A 373 7.74 3.08 21.68
CA GLY A 373 7.54 1.91 22.54
C GLY A 373 6.13 1.78 23.09
N SER A 374 5.28 2.79 22.89
CA SER A 374 3.97 2.88 23.54
C SER A 374 4.05 2.88 25.07
N ALA A 375 5.14 3.39 25.65
CA ALA A 375 5.40 3.30 27.08
C ALA A 375 4.47 4.22 27.90
N ASN A 376 3.76 3.66 28.88
CA ASN A 376 2.77 4.34 29.71
C ASN A 376 3.45 5.23 30.77
N ASN A 377 4.49 4.72 31.43
CA ASN A 377 5.21 5.43 32.48
C ASN A 377 5.87 6.73 31.98
N THR A 378 6.34 6.73 30.73
CA THR A 378 6.87 7.96 30.12
C THR A 378 5.76 8.95 29.77
N VAL A 379 4.52 8.53 29.47
CA VAL A 379 3.40 9.47 29.27
C VAL A 379 3.09 10.23 30.55
N GLU A 380 2.97 9.54 31.69
CA GLU A 380 2.73 10.18 32.99
C GLU A 380 3.92 11.06 33.43
N THR A 381 5.15 10.70 33.03
CA THR A 381 6.33 11.59 33.18
C THR A 381 6.14 12.90 32.41
N LEU A 382 5.62 12.85 31.18
CA LEU A 382 5.32 14.04 30.37
C LEU A 382 4.16 14.86 30.97
N VAL A 383 3.12 14.21 31.49
CA VAL A 383 2.02 14.87 32.20
C VAL A 383 2.57 15.67 33.37
N ARG A 384 3.39 15.06 34.22
CA ARG A 384 4.04 15.75 35.34
C ARG A 384 4.99 16.86 34.88
N ALA A 385 5.76 16.62 33.82
CA ALA A 385 6.71 17.60 33.28
C ALA A 385 6.02 18.82 32.62
N SER A 386 4.77 18.67 32.20
CA SER A 386 3.98 19.73 31.55
C SER A 386 3.69 20.92 32.47
N GLY A 387 3.76 20.73 33.80
CA GLY A 387 3.39 21.71 34.80
C GLY A 387 1.87 21.80 35.08
N LEU A 388 1.06 21.02 34.36
CA LEU A 388 -0.38 20.89 34.60
C LEU A 388 -0.67 19.85 35.67
N SER A 389 -1.80 20.01 36.38
CA SER A 389 -2.35 18.88 37.14
C SER A 389 -2.84 17.80 36.16
N ARG A 390 -2.88 16.54 36.60
CA ARG A 390 -3.38 15.44 35.75
C ARG A 390 -4.83 15.68 35.28
N PRO A 391 -5.77 16.13 36.12
CA PRO A 391 -7.11 16.53 35.66
C PRO A 391 -7.09 17.65 34.61
N ASP A 392 -6.27 18.70 34.79
CA ASP A 392 -6.18 19.79 33.80
C ASP A 392 -5.58 19.30 32.47
N PHE A 393 -4.62 18.37 32.53
CA PHE A 393 -4.06 17.75 31.34
C PHE A 393 -5.12 16.98 30.56
N ILE A 394 -5.94 16.17 31.25
CA ILE A 394 -7.06 15.43 30.67
C ILE A 394 -8.13 16.39 30.12
N ALA A 395 -8.44 17.48 30.84
CA ALA A 395 -9.35 18.51 30.36
C ALA A 395 -8.85 19.12 29.04
N LYS A 396 -7.56 19.46 28.93
CA LYS A 396 -6.97 19.95 27.68
C LYS A 396 -7.03 18.95 26.54
N MET A 397 -6.87 17.65 26.80
CA MET A 397 -7.02 16.62 25.77
C MET A 397 -8.44 16.64 25.18
N ASN A 398 -9.46 16.77 26.03
CA ASN A 398 -10.87 16.82 25.61
C ASN A 398 -11.23 18.16 24.95
N GLU A 399 -10.75 19.29 25.47
CA GLU A 399 -10.92 20.62 24.87
C GLU A 399 -10.34 20.65 23.45
N MET A 400 -9.14 20.07 23.26
CA MET A 400 -8.48 20.01 21.97
C MET A 400 -9.23 19.11 20.98
N ALA A 401 -9.72 17.95 21.42
CA ALA A 401 -10.56 17.09 20.60
C ALA A 401 -11.84 17.83 20.15
N ALA A 402 -12.56 18.45 21.09
CA ALA A 402 -13.76 19.23 20.79
C ALA A 402 -13.48 20.39 19.83
N ALA A 403 -12.38 21.12 20.02
CA ALA A 403 -11.98 22.25 19.17
C ALA A 403 -11.68 21.83 17.72
N TRP A 404 -11.24 20.58 17.49
CA TRP A 404 -11.01 20.04 16.15
C TRP A 404 -12.24 19.35 15.55
N GLY A 405 -13.38 19.38 16.25
CA GLY A 405 -14.61 18.74 15.80
C GLY A 405 -14.69 17.24 16.09
N ALA A 406 -13.75 16.68 16.87
CA ALA A 406 -13.75 15.29 17.31
C ALA A 406 -14.71 15.07 18.49
N SER A 407 -15.99 15.41 18.31
CA SER A 407 -16.98 15.48 19.40
C SER A 407 -17.42 14.13 19.97
N GLY A 408 -17.16 13.03 19.27
CA GLY A 408 -17.37 11.67 19.77
C GLY A 408 -16.17 11.08 20.50
N THR A 409 -15.08 11.86 20.68
CA THR A 409 -13.91 11.46 21.47
C THR A 409 -14.05 11.89 22.93
N VAL A 410 -13.74 10.98 23.85
CA VAL A 410 -13.61 11.24 25.28
C VAL A 410 -12.34 10.60 25.81
N PHE A 411 -11.55 11.38 26.53
CA PHE A 411 -10.39 10.92 27.30
C PHE A 411 -10.68 11.03 28.79
N VAL A 412 -10.58 9.90 29.49
CA VAL A 412 -10.61 9.85 30.97
C VAL A 412 -9.20 9.78 31.56
N GLU A 413 -8.20 9.41 30.76
CA GLU A 413 -6.79 9.34 31.16
C GLU A 413 -5.82 9.43 29.95
N PRO A 414 -4.52 9.77 30.14
CA PRO A 414 -3.63 10.18 29.05
C PRO A 414 -2.92 9.02 28.32
N THR A 415 -2.97 7.80 28.83
CA THR A 415 -2.19 6.67 28.32
C THR A 415 -2.98 5.79 27.35
N GLY A 416 -4.29 5.67 27.49
CA GLY A 416 -5.10 4.70 26.76
C GLY A 416 -5.11 3.30 27.39
N LEU A 417 -4.90 3.21 28.69
CA LEU A 417 -5.10 1.99 29.49
C LEU A 417 -6.57 1.82 29.92
N SER A 418 -7.33 2.90 30.04
CA SER A 418 -8.77 2.81 30.31
C SER A 418 -9.55 2.42 29.04
N PRO A 419 -10.47 1.44 29.10
CA PRO A 419 -11.40 1.18 28.01
C PRO A 419 -12.40 2.32 27.79
N ASP A 420 -12.54 3.23 28.76
CA ASP A 420 -13.42 4.41 28.68
C ASP A 420 -12.77 5.59 27.93
N ASN A 421 -11.52 5.45 27.48
CA ASN A 421 -10.97 6.32 26.44
C ASN A 421 -11.58 5.93 25.10
N LEU A 422 -12.60 6.68 24.69
CA LEU A 422 -13.46 6.34 23.57
C LEU A 422 -13.26 7.32 22.41
N SER A 423 -13.44 6.83 21.18
CA SER A 423 -13.50 7.68 19.98
C SER A 423 -14.21 6.97 18.84
N THR A 424 -14.54 7.72 17.81
CA THR A 424 -14.93 7.19 16.51
C THR A 424 -13.75 7.23 15.54
N VAL A 425 -13.80 6.48 14.43
CA VAL A 425 -12.73 6.55 13.40
C VAL A 425 -12.77 7.85 12.60
N ARG A 426 -13.93 8.53 12.51
CA ARG A 426 -14.03 9.90 11.98
C ARG A 426 -13.28 10.89 12.86
N ASP A 427 -13.56 10.87 14.15
CA ASP A 427 -12.90 11.75 15.10
C ASP A 427 -11.40 11.48 15.16
N LEU A 428 -11.00 10.20 15.19
CA LEU A 428 -9.61 9.80 15.20
C LEU A 428 -8.86 10.25 13.93
N ALA A 429 -9.55 10.35 12.78
CA ALA A 429 -8.95 10.93 11.57
C ALA A 429 -8.63 12.42 11.75
N LEU A 430 -9.53 13.18 12.38
CA LEU A 430 -9.31 14.60 12.71
C LEU A 430 -8.16 14.76 13.72
N LEU A 431 -8.13 13.90 14.75
CA LEU A 431 -7.03 13.90 15.72
C LEU A 431 -5.70 13.59 15.01
N ALA A 432 -5.64 12.53 14.21
CA ALA A 432 -4.44 12.13 13.48
C ALA A 432 -3.97 13.22 12.50
N GLN A 433 -4.89 13.86 11.78
CA GLN A 433 -4.57 14.95 10.84
C GLN A 433 -3.88 16.12 11.55
N ASN A 434 -4.36 16.50 12.73
CA ASN A 434 -3.80 17.63 13.48
C ASN A 434 -2.51 17.25 14.21
N VAL A 435 -2.50 16.09 14.87
CA VAL A 435 -1.38 15.63 15.70
C VAL A 435 -0.14 15.30 14.86
N PHE A 436 -0.30 14.65 13.70
CA PHE A 436 0.85 14.25 12.87
C PHE A 436 1.49 15.40 12.06
N ARG A 437 0.98 16.63 12.19
CA ARG A 437 1.67 17.84 11.70
C ARG A 437 2.83 18.26 12.61
N GLU A 438 2.80 17.83 13.87
CA GLU A 438 3.82 18.14 14.86
C GLU A 438 5.15 17.43 14.52
N PRO A 439 6.26 18.15 14.25
CA PRO A 439 7.49 17.54 13.78
C PRO A 439 8.06 16.45 14.69
N ALA A 440 7.99 16.64 16.02
CA ALA A 440 8.50 15.65 16.98
C ALA A 440 7.70 14.34 16.94
N ILE A 441 6.37 14.43 16.81
CA ILE A 441 5.49 13.25 16.73
C ILE A 441 5.70 12.54 15.38
N ARG A 442 5.78 13.30 14.28
CA ARG A 442 6.07 12.76 12.95
C ARG A 442 7.43 12.05 12.90
N GLN A 443 8.45 12.62 13.53
CA GLN A 443 9.76 11.97 13.62
C GLN A 443 9.66 10.65 14.36
N ALA A 444 9.01 10.61 15.54
CA ALA A 444 8.81 9.38 16.28
C ALA A 444 8.05 8.30 15.48
N ALA A 445 7.03 8.70 14.70
CA ALA A 445 6.26 7.81 13.85
C ALA A 445 7.09 7.10 12.76
N GLY A 446 8.15 7.74 12.27
CA GLY A 446 9.03 7.19 11.24
C GLY A 446 10.19 6.32 11.77
N LEU A 447 10.41 6.27 13.08
CA LEU A 447 11.51 5.51 13.67
C LEU A 447 11.13 4.04 13.85
N ALA A 448 11.87 3.13 13.20
CA ALA A 448 11.71 1.68 13.43
C ALA A 448 12.16 1.25 14.83
N GLU A 449 13.09 2.00 15.43
CA GLU A 449 13.55 1.85 16.80
C GLU A 449 14.08 3.19 17.33
N TYR A 450 14.09 3.32 18.65
CA TYR A 450 14.65 4.46 19.37
C TYR A 450 15.55 3.97 20.49
N SER A 451 16.70 4.58 20.67
CA SER A 451 17.63 4.24 21.74
C SER A 451 18.12 5.48 22.45
N PHE A 452 18.26 5.39 23.77
CA PHE A 452 18.84 6.44 24.60
C PHE A 452 19.61 5.81 25.76
N THR A 453 20.43 6.60 26.42
CA THR A 453 21.20 6.19 27.60
C THR A 453 20.89 7.15 28.72
N THR A 454 20.56 6.64 29.90
CA THR A 454 20.31 7.49 31.08
C THR A 454 21.55 8.33 31.38
N ILE A 455 21.34 9.58 31.74
CA ILE A 455 22.40 10.58 31.83
C ILE A 455 23.29 10.32 33.04
N ASN A 456 22.70 10.01 34.19
CA ASN A 456 23.41 9.77 35.45
C ASN A 456 23.89 8.32 35.60
N THR A 457 23.08 7.32 35.27
CA THR A 457 23.41 5.89 35.48
C THR A 457 24.09 5.22 34.28
N LYS A 458 24.15 5.89 33.12
CA LYS A 458 24.75 5.37 31.87
C LYS A 458 24.16 4.05 31.39
N LYS A 459 22.91 3.74 31.77
CA LYS A 459 22.17 2.55 31.37
C LYS A 459 21.59 2.74 29.98
N ALA A 460 21.89 1.82 29.07
CA ALA A 460 21.37 1.87 27.69
C ALA A 460 19.96 1.29 27.59
N HIS A 461 19.09 1.96 26.84
CA HIS A 461 17.72 1.55 26.54
C HIS A 461 17.53 1.48 25.03
N ARG A 462 16.95 0.38 24.55
CA ARG A 462 16.58 0.18 23.15
C ARG A 462 15.11 -0.19 23.06
N ILE A 463 14.35 0.61 22.31
CA ILE A 463 12.90 0.53 22.18
C ILE A 463 12.57 0.26 20.73
N LYS A 464 11.88 -0.84 20.46
CA LYS A 464 11.39 -1.17 19.11
C LYS A 464 10.04 -0.50 18.88
N ASN A 465 9.81 0.01 17.68
CA ASN A 465 8.50 0.54 17.33
C ASN A 465 7.45 -0.57 17.36
N THR A 466 6.29 -0.29 17.94
CA THR A 466 5.17 -1.24 17.97
C THR A 466 4.54 -1.46 16.59
N ASN A 467 4.67 -0.49 15.67
CA ASN A 467 4.29 -0.62 14.27
C ASN A 467 5.32 -1.43 13.48
N LYS A 468 5.00 -2.69 13.19
CA LYS A 468 5.87 -3.60 12.42
C LYS A 468 5.95 -3.22 10.93
N LEU A 469 5.03 -2.41 10.40
CA LEU A 469 5.03 -2.04 8.98
C LEU A 469 6.16 -1.10 8.60
N LEU A 470 6.74 -0.36 9.55
CA LEU A 470 7.98 0.38 9.34
C LEU A 470 9.10 -0.51 8.82
N ALA A 471 8.98 -1.83 9.05
CA ALA A 471 9.97 -2.78 8.63
C ALA A 471 9.98 -3.08 7.12
N SER A 472 8.85 -2.92 6.46
CA SER A 472 8.74 -3.32 5.05
C SER A 472 9.37 -2.30 4.10
N GLY A 473 9.54 -1.05 4.54
CA GLY A 473 9.85 0.07 3.64
C GLY A 473 8.76 0.32 2.58
N ARG A 474 7.59 -0.33 2.69
CA ARG A 474 6.49 -0.27 1.71
C ARG A 474 5.87 1.13 1.64
N PHE A 475 5.86 1.85 2.76
CA PHE A 475 5.30 3.19 2.86
C PHE A 475 6.27 4.13 3.57
N ASN A 476 6.29 5.39 3.15
CA ASN A 476 6.96 6.46 3.87
C ASN A 476 6.03 7.01 4.95
N PHE A 477 5.98 6.38 6.12
CA PHE A 477 5.06 6.79 7.17
C PHE A 477 5.40 8.19 7.72
N THR A 478 4.41 9.09 7.67
CA THR A 478 4.45 10.43 8.26
C THR A 478 3.57 10.53 9.51
N GLY A 479 3.00 9.41 9.95
CA GLY A 479 2.24 9.25 11.19
C GLY A 479 1.87 7.78 11.38
N ALA A 480 2.01 7.25 12.59
CA ALA A 480 1.61 5.90 12.90
C ALA A 480 1.43 5.72 14.40
N LYS A 481 0.41 4.98 14.82
CA LYS A 481 0.29 4.49 16.19
C LYS A 481 -0.52 3.19 16.23
N THR A 482 -0.06 2.23 17.03
CA THR A 482 -0.80 1.00 17.36
C THR A 482 -1.48 1.14 18.73
N GLY A 483 -2.60 0.46 18.92
CA GLY A 483 -3.28 0.28 20.19
C GLY A 483 -3.76 -1.16 20.36
N TYR A 484 -3.75 -1.66 21.59
CA TYR A 484 -4.36 -2.93 21.96
C TYR A 484 -4.78 -2.89 23.42
N LEU A 485 -6.01 -3.34 23.66
CA LEU A 485 -6.58 -3.81 24.92
C LEU A 485 -7.49 -4.98 24.55
N GLU A 486 -7.90 -5.81 25.50
CA GLU A 486 -8.85 -6.89 25.22
C GLU A 486 -10.18 -6.33 24.71
N GLU A 487 -10.65 -5.23 25.30
CA GLU A 487 -11.88 -4.53 24.96
C GLU A 487 -11.78 -3.74 23.64
N ALA A 488 -10.58 -3.29 23.28
CA ALA A 488 -10.34 -2.48 22.07
C ALA A 488 -10.10 -3.35 20.82
N GLY A 489 -9.62 -4.58 21.01
CA GLY A 489 -8.94 -5.34 19.97
C GLY A 489 -7.69 -4.62 19.46
N TYR A 490 -7.17 -5.05 18.32
CA TYR A 490 -6.03 -4.38 17.67
C TYR A 490 -6.50 -3.16 16.87
N CYS A 491 -6.00 -1.99 17.27
CA CYS A 491 -6.25 -0.70 16.63
C CYS A 491 -4.97 -0.17 15.98
N LEU A 492 -5.10 0.48 14.82
CA LEU A 492 -3.98 1.02 14.07
C LEU A 492 -4.41 2.27 13.32
N VAL A 493 -3.62 3.34 13.43
CA VAL A 493 -3.66 4.50 12.55
C VAL A 493 -2.34 4.59 11.79
N LEU A 494 -2.42 4.78 10.48
CA LEU A 494 -1.29 5.00 9.58
C LEU A 494 -1.54 6.27 8.77
N ARG A 495 -0.49 7.04 8.53
CA ARG A 495 -0.47 8.20 7.66
C ARG A 495 0.75 8.14 6.76
N ALA A 496 0.56 8.29 5.46
CA ALA A 496 1.65 8.35 4.49
C ALA A 496 1.28 9.25 3.30
N PRO A 497 2.26 9.87 2.63
CA PRO A 497 2.04 10.59 1.40
C PRO A 497 2.09 9.67 0.18
N ASP A 498 1.38 10.04 -0.88
CA ASP A 498 1.56 9.46 -2.21
C ASP A 498 2.83 10.00 -2.89
N LYS A 499 3.02 9.69 -4.19
CA LYS A 499 4.19 10.15 -4.95
C LYS A 499 4.20 11.66 -5.18
N GLN A 500 3.06 12.32 -5.07
CA GLN A 500 2.85 13.75 -5.24
C GLN A 500 2.91 14.52 -3.90
N GLY A 501 3.02 13.82 -2.77
CA GLY A 501 3.12 14.41 -1.43
C GLY A 501 1.78 14.55 -0.70
N ARG A 502 0.67 14.08 -1.29
CA ARG A 502 -0.68 14.16 -0.70
C ARG A 502 -0.84 13.09 0.37
N ASN A 503 -1.19 13.50 1.58
CA ASN A 503 -1.26 12.59 2.72
C ASN A 503 -2.61 11.86 2.79
N VAL A 504 -2.52 10.56 3.04
CA VAL A 504 -3.66 9.68 3.31
C VAL A 504 -3.52 9.11 4.71
N ILE A 505 -4.63 9.11 5.45
CA ILE A 505 -4.77 8.45 6.75
C ILE A 505 -5.62 7.19 6.56
N ALA A 506 -5.14 6.05 7.07
CA ALA A 506 -5.90 4.81 7.18
C ALA A 506 -6.01 4.38 8.64
N ILE A 507 -7.23 4.07 9.09
CA ILE A 507 -7.55 3.69 10.46
C ILE A 507 -8.32 2.38 10.46
N THR A 508 -7.96 1.46 11.36
CA THR A 508 -8.77 0.29 11.74
C THR A 508 -8.88 0.21 13.25
N MET A 509 -10.05 -0.16 13.76
CA MET A 509 -10.30 -0.43 15.17
C MET A 509 -10.97 -1.79 15.35
N ASN A 510 -10.61 -2.48 16.44
CA ASN A 510 -11.14 -3.79 16.80
C ASN A 510 -10.96 -4.85 15.70
N ILE A 511 -9.70 -5.16 15.40
CA ILE A 511 -9.32 -6.40 14.68
C ILE A 511 -8.88 -7.43 15.72
N ALA A 512 -9.32 -8.67 15.61
CA ALA A 512 -9.01 -9.72 16.60
C ALA A 512 -7.54 -10.19 16.57
N ASN A 513 -6.88 -10.13 15.41
CA ASN A 513 -5.51 -10.63 15.24
C ASN A 513 -4.54 -9.50 14.85
N ARG A 514 -3.39 -9.45 15.54
CA ARG A 514 -2.37 -8.40 15.34
C ARG A 514 -1.81 -8.37 13.91
N GLU A 515 -1.53 -9.53 13.36
CA GLU A 515 -0.83 -9.66 12.08
C GLU A 515 -1.80 -9.37 10.93
N GLN A 516 -3.08 -9.68 11.15
CA GLN A 516 -4.19 -9.25 10.30
C GLN A 516 -4.39 -7.72 10.36
N SER A 517 -4.31 -7.10 11.55
CA SER A 517 -4.42 -5.64 11.70
C SER A 517 -3.40 -4.89 10.85
N PHE A 518 -2.13 -5.31 10.88
CA PHE A 518 -1.11 -4.71 10.03
C PHE A 518 -1.40 -4.88 8.54
N ARG A 519 -1.80 -6.08 8.12
CA ARG A 519 -2.08 -6.38 6.71
C ARG A 519 -3.26 -5.58 6.18
N GLU A 520 -4.38 -5.59 6.88
CA GLU A 520 -5.60 -4.93 6.42
C GLU A 520 -5.45 -3.41 6.43
N THR A 521 -4.85 -2.82 7.47
CA THR A 521 -4.62 -1.36 7.49
C THR A 521 -3.64 -0.91 6.40
N ALA A 522 -2.61 -1.73 6.11
CA ALA A 522 -1.71 -1.48 4.99
C ALA A 522 -2.43 -1.54 3.64
N ASP A 523 -3.33 -2.50 3.45
CA ASP A 523 -4.15 -2.60 2.24
C ASP A 523 -5.12 -1.41 2.10
N LEU A 524 -5.75 -0.96 3.18
CA LEU A 524 -6.55 0.27 3.21
C LEU A 524 -5.69 1.48 2.82
N LEU A 525 -4.50 1.64 3.41
CA LEU A 525 -3.60 2.75 3.08
C LEU A 525 -3.17 2.71 1.61
N ALA A 526 -2.79 1.54 1.09
CA ALA A 526 -2.41 1.37 -0.32
C ALA A 526 -3.57 1.73 -1.27
N TYR A 527 -4.80 1.31 -0.95
CA TYR A 527 -5.97 1.69 -1.71
C TYR A 527 -6.18 3.21 -1.71
N GLY A 528 -6.09 3.85 -0.54
CA GLY A 528 -6.24 5.30 -0.41
C GLY A 528 -5.19 6.07 -1.21
N LEU A 529 -3.92 5.69 -1.11
CA LEU A 529 -2.82 6.31 -1.87
C LEU A 529 -2.96 6.17 -3.39
N ARG A 530 -3.65 5.13 -3.88
CA ARG A 530 -3.98 4.97 -5.31
C ARG A 530 -5.25 5.70 -5.74
N SER A 531 -6.13 6.00 -4.80
CA SER A 531 -7.44 6.60 -5.06
C SER A 531 -7.41 8.13 -5.02
N VAL A 532 -6.41 8.74 -4.37
CA VAL A 532 -6.19 10.18 -4.42
C VAL A 532 -5.73 10.60 -5.82
N ARG A 533 -6.46 11.53 -6.45
CA ARG A 533 -6.25 11.97 -7.84
C ARG A 533 -5.87 13.43 -7.91
#